data_AF-A0A7V6HRT6-F1
#
_entry.id   AF-A0A7V6HRT6-F1
#
_cell.length_a   1.000
_cell.length_b   1.000
_cell.length_c   1.000
_cell.angle_alpha   90.00
_cell.angle_beta   90.00
_cell.angle_gamma   90.00
#
_symmetry.space_group_name_H-M   'P 1'
#
loop_
_entity.id
_entity.type
_entity.pdbx_description
1 polymer ?
#
loop_
_entity_poly.entity_id
_entity_poly.type
_entity_poly.pdbx_seq_one_letter_code
_entity_poly.pdbx_strand_id
1 'polypeptide(L)'
;MMFDFEGFGQRLANLRKSKNMTQGEFADRLGVTAQAVSKWENDLSYPDITLIPTIATIFDVEVNDLFGYKKKPVKENLKFPKFFEDLVLVHSFQNVGCYSSKEVAAIDGSGVKFKDGSSAELSNRMVVNTGKGEIKLLWLDEINPNVDLSLTSKNYEFDYVENFDIEVLNNTCEILPSGDQNCRILARGDARFIGMLEVYTDKNKLNIRFKDKEGYNYFSKQQNHIKVELPCEIVKNCNVRVNGSGELVSEIGKVEMGKIAVNGSGTVKMQDFDSCSVAINGSGCMDALNAKRAELVINGSGSLTWHSVEELTATVNGSGDMEIDNITLSNINVNGSGDLDIAKINDNGEMTVRISGSGDITIKEGYCKKLDFTISGSGNIDAKGVTTHKASIVLKANGEVTIGRVIDSSVEQIMKKGVIHILKRGKSE
;
A
#
# COMPACT_ATOMS: atom_id res chain seq x y z
N MET A 1 5.15 26.44 -11.06
CA MET A 1 4.95 27.42 -12.17
C MET A 1 3.64 28.16 -11.90
N MET A 2 3.53 29.48 -12.07
CA MET A 2 2.24 30.18 -11.87
C MET A 2 2.10 31.27 -12.92
N PHE A 3 1.17 31.06 -13.86
CA PHE A 3 0.63 32.11 -14.71
C PHE A 3 -0.40 32.89 -13.90
N ASP A 4 -0.40 34.21 -14.04
CA ASP A 4 -1.33 35.09 -13.35
C ASP A 4 -2.44 35.49 -14.32
N PHE A 5 -3.44 34.65 -14.49
CA PHE A 5 -4.52 34.89 -15.45
C PHE A 5 -5.40 36.10 -15.07
N GLU A 6 -5.53 36.41 -13.77
CA GLU A 6 -6.40 37.50 -13.27
C GLU A 6 -5.90 38.92 -13.62
N GLY A 7 -4.66 39.08 -14.10
CA GLY A 7 -4.11 40.38 -14.52
C GLY A 7 -3.90 40.54 -16.02
N PHE A 8 -4.45 39.65 -16.85
CA PHE A 8 -4.21 39.63 -18.30
C PHE A 8 -4.69 40.89 -18.99
N GLY A 9 -5.93 41.30 -18.74
CA GLY A 9 -6.55 42.47 -19.33
C GLY A 9 -5.80 43.76 -19.00
N GLN A 10 -5.42 43.92 -17.74
CA GLN A 10 -4.66 45.08 -17.30
C GLN A 10 -3.27 45.16 -17.95
N ARG A 11 -2.57 44.02 -18.12
CA ARG A 11 -1.29 43.96 -18.84
C ARG A 11 -1.46 44.29 -20.31
N LEU A 12 -2.48 43.75 -20.95
CA LEU A 12 -2.81 44.03 -22.35
C LEU A 12 -3.10 45.53 -22.56
N ALA A 13 -3.88 46.14 -21.66
CA ALA A 13 -4.18 47.57 -21.68
C ALA A 13 -2.92 48.43 -21.52
N ASN A 14 -1.99 48.01 -20.67
CA ASN A 14 -0.72 48.71 -20.45
C ASN A 14 0.20 48.61 -21.68
N LEU A 15 0.28 47.45 -22.32
CA LEU A 15 1.04 47.25 -23.57
C LEU A 15 0.45 48.07 -24.73
N ARG A 16 -0.87 48.12 -24.84
CA ARG A 16 -1.54 48.98 -25.82
C ARG A 16 -1.23 50.46 -25.60
N LYS A 17 -1.34 50.92 -24.35
CA LYS A 17 -1.05 52.30 -23.98
C LYS A 17 0.43 52.66 -24.17
N SER A 18 1.36 51.74 -23.92
CA SER A 18 2.80 51.99 -24.11
C SER A 18 3.18 52.18 -25.58
N LYS A 19 2.38 51.65 -26.51
CA LYS A 19 2.50 51.91 -27.95
C LYS A 19 1.61 53.06 -28.44
N ASN A 20 1.01 53.84 -27.54
CA ASN A 20 0.10 54.97 -27.83
C ASN A 20 -1.09 54.61 -28.74
N MET A 21 -1.60 53.37 -28.68
CA MET A 21 -2.75 52.95 -29.50
C MET A 21 -4.07 53.11 -28.74
N THR A 22 -5.13 53.49 -29.42
CA THR A 22 -6.51 53.40 -28.93
C THR A 22 -7.02 51.95 -28.98
N GLN A 23 -8.09 51.63 -28.23
CA GLN A 23 -8.72 50.31 -28.31
C GLN A 23 -9.24 49.99 -29.72
N GLY A 24 -9.69 51.01 -30.46
CA GLY A 24 -10.13 50.87 -31.85
C GLY A 24 -8.97 50.51 -32.78
N GLU A 25 -7.87 51.25 -32.73
CA GLU A 25 -6.69 50.98 -33.57
C GLU A 25 -6.06 49.61 -33.27
N PHE A 26 -6.10 49.17 -32.02
CA PHE A 26 -5.65 47.83 -31.64
C PHE A 26 -6.60 46.74 -32.17
N ALA A 27 -7.90 46.98 -32.11
CA ALA A 27 -8.91 46.06 -32.63
C ALA A 27 -8.81 45.91 -34.16
N ASP A 28 -8.57 47.01 -34.88
CA ASP A 28 -8.40 47.02 -36.34
C ASP A 28 -7.20 46.17 -36.77
N ARG A 29 -6.09 46.24 -36.04
CA ARG A 29 -4.88 45.41 -36.31
C ARG A 29 -5.10 43.91 -36.10
N LEU A 30 -6.11 43.54 -35.31
CA LEU A 30 -6.45 42.16 -35.00
C LEU A 30 -7.68 41.65 -35.76
N GLY A 31 -8.37 42.51 -36.53
CA GLY A 31 -9.61 42.16 -37.21
C GLY A 31 -10.77 41.89 -36.27
N VAL A 32 -10.79 42.52 -35.08
CA VAL A 32 -11.83 42.37 -34.06
C VAL A 32 -12.54 43.70 -33.77
N THR A 33 -13.57 43.68 -32.93
CA THR A 33 -14.25 44.93 -32.52
C THR A 33 -13.56 45.59 -31.34
N ALA A 34 -13.60 46.92 -31.26
CA ALA A 34 -13.12 47.67 -30.09
C ALA A 34 -13.80 47.22 -28.78
N GLN A 35 -15.05 46.75 -28.86
CA GLN A 35 -15.78 46.18 -27.73
C GLN A 35 -15.16 44.87 -27.23
N ALA A 36 -14.64 44.02 -28.13
CA ALA A 36 -13.93 42.80 -27.75
C ALA A 36 -12.65 43.14 -26.98
N VAL A 37 -11.85 44.08 -27.51
CA VAL A 37 -10.66 44.60 -26.83
C VAL A 37 -11.01 45.18 -25.46
N SER A 38 -12.08 45.98 -25.37
CA SER A 38 -12.53 46.53 -24.08
C SER A 38 -12.92 45.43 -23.08
N LYS A 39 -13.56 44.33 -23.52
CA LYS A 39 -13.86 43.22 -22.62
C LYS A 39 -12.59 42.50 -22.15
N TRP A 40 -11.61 42.34 -23.03
CA TRP A 40 -10.31 41.76 -22.67
C TRP A 40 -9.59 42.62 -21.64
N GLU A 41 -9.51 43.92 -21.87
CA GLU A 41 -8.78 44.85 -20.99
C GLU A 41 -9.42 45.06 -19.62
N ASN A 42 -10.71 44.71 -19.46
CA ASN A 42 -11.41 44.73 -18.18
C ASN A 42 -11.59 43.32 -17.59
N ASP A 43 -10.86 42.32 -18.10
CA ASP A 43 -10.88 40.93 -17.63
C ASP A 43 -12.28 40.27 -17.69
N LEU A 44 -13.16 40.75 -18.58
CA LEU A 44 -14.52 40.22 -18.79
C LEU A 44 -14.56 39.06 -19.79
N SER A 45 -13.53 38.92 -20.64
CA SER A 45 -13.33 37.81 -21.56
C SER A 45 -11.87 37.74 -22.00
N TYR A 46 -11.49 36.70 -22.73
CA TYR A 46 -10.14 36.58 -23.29
C TYR A 46 -10.16 36.67 -24.82
N PRO A 47 -9.05 37.12 -25.45
CA PRO A 47 -8.87 36.96 -26.89
C PRO A 47 -8.82 35.47 -27.23
N ASP A 48 -9.25 35.14 -28.44
CA ASP A 48 -9.08 33.79 -28.96
C ASP A 48 -7.60 33.40 -28.94
N ILE A 49 -7.30 32.14 -28.62
CA ILE A 49 -5.92 31.65 -28.52
C ILE A 49 -5.12 31.88 -29.81
N THR A 50 -5.78 31.89 -30.96
CA THR A 50 -5.18 32.17 -32.27
C THR A 50 -4.69 33.60 -32.42
N LEU A 51 -5.23 34.55 -31.65
CA LEU A 51 -4.82 35.95 -31.67
C LEU A 51 -3.61 36.22 -30.77
N ILE A 52 -3.29 35.32 -29.83
CA ILE A 52 -2.21 35.50 -28.85
C ILE A 52 -0.83 35.71 -29.50
N PRO A 53 -0.41 34.92 -30.52
CA PRO A 53 0.87 35.16 -31.20
C PRO A 53 0.94 36.52 -31.90
N THR A 54 -0.18 36.93 -32.50
CA THR A 54 -0.30 38.23 -33.19
C THR A 54 -0.25 39.38 -32.19
N ILE A 55 -0.92 39.27 -31.04
CA ILE A 55 -0.87 40.23 -29.95
C ILE A 55 0.57 40.40 -29.44
N ALA A 56 1.26 39.28 -29.20
CA ALA A 56 2.66 39.29 -28.76
C ALA A 56 3.57 40.01 -29.78
N THR A 57 3.34 39.75 -31.08
CA THR A 57 4.08 40.39 -32.18
C THR A 57 3.79 41.89 -32.29
N ILE A 58 2.54 42.33 -32.14
CA ILE A 58 2.16 43.75 -32.18
C ILE A 58 2.86 44.54 -31.07
N PHE A 59 3.03 43.94 -29.90
CA PHE A 59 3.62 44.60 -28.74
C PHE A 59 5.12 44.38 -28.57
N ASP A 60 5.72 43.49 -29.35
CA ASP A 60 7.14 43.10 -29.26
C ASP A 60 7.47 42.53 -27.87
N VAL A 61 6.67 41.54 -27.44
CA VAL A 61 6.80 40.84 -26.16
C VAL A 61 6.70 39.34 -26.36
N GLU A 62 7.17 38.55 -25.41
CA GLU A 62 6.92 37.11 -25.42
C GLU A 62 5.47 36.82 -25.01
N VAL A 63 4.93 35.69 -25.47
CA VAL A 63 3.60 35.21 -25.04
C VAL A 63 3.52 35.10 -23.52
N ASN A 64 4.61 34.69 -22.87
CA ASN A 64 4.73 34.58 -21.41
C ASN A 64 4.46 35.92 -20.68
N ASP A 65 4.86 37.05 -21.27
CA ASP A 65 4.70 38.37 -20.68
C ASP A 65 3.23 38.79 -20.62
N LEU A 66 2.42 38.37 -21.62
CA LEU A 66 0.98 38.61 -21.66
C LEU A 66 0.27 37.95 -20.46
N PHE A 67 0.73 36.76 -20.05
CA PHE A 67 0.15 35.98 -18.95
C PHE A 67 0.83 36.21 -17.59
N GLY A 68 1.64 37.27 -17.47
CA GLY A 68 2.25 37.65 -16.21
C GLY A 68 3.18 36.58 -15.66
N TYR A 69 3.85 35.84 -16.54
CA TYR A 69 4.78 34.79 -16.16
C TYR A 69 5.90 35.36 -15.30
N LYS A 70 5.83 35.12 -13.99
CA LYS A 70 6.94 35.40 -13.08
C LYS A 70 7.78 34.14 -13.01
N LYS A 71 8.96 34.18 -13.64
CA LYS A 71 9.99 33.16 -13.45
C LYS A 71 10.29 33.14 -11.95
N LYS A 72 9.80 32.13 -11.20
CA LYS A 72 10.34 31.88 -9.86
C LYS A 72 11.85 31.71 -10.07
N PRO A 73 12.72 32.43 -9.34
CA PRO A 73 14.14 32.12 -9.40
C PRO A 73 14.26 30.63 -9.05
N VAL A 74 14.70 29.84 -10.02
CA VAL A 74 15.13 28.47 -9.76
C VAL A 74 16.24 28.66 -8.75
N LYS A 75 16.05 28.17 -7.52
CA LYS A 75 17.13 28.21 -6.52
C LYS A 75 18.34 27.56 -7.18
N GLU A 76 19.42 28.31 -7.36
CA GLU A 76 20.64 27.86 -8.07
C GLU A 76 21.33 26.64 -7.43
N ASN A 77 20.81 26.14 -6.31
CA ASN A 77 21.33 24.98 -5.61
C ASN A 77 20.29 23.85 -5.52
N LEU A 78 19.77 23.40 -6.67
CA LEU A 78 19.05 22.14 -6.74
C LEU A 78 20.06 21.00 -6.63
N LYS A 79 20.12 20.33 -5.47
CA LYS A 79 21.03 19.21 -5.24
C LYS A 79 20.35 17.90 -5.64
N PHE A 80 20.89 17.28 -6.68
CA PHE A 80 20.53 15.91 -7.06
C PHE A 80 21.23 14.89 -6.16
N PRO A 81 20.57 13.76 -5.83
CA PRO A 81 21.23 12.66 -5.16
C PRO A 81 22.40 12.16 -5.97
N LYS A 82 23.46 11.69 -5.31
CA LYS A 82 24.56 10.99 -5.99
C LYS A 82 24.09 9.68 -6.64
N PHE A 83 23.08 9.04 -6.07
CA PHE A 83 22.52 7.78 -6.56
C PHE A 83 21.01 7.87 -6.65
N PHE A 84 20.44 7.38 -7.75
CA PHE A 84 19.00 7.16 -7.90
C PHE A 84 18.83 5.73 -8.30
N GLU A 85 18.18 4.96 -7.44
CA GLU A 85 18.24 3.52 -7.51
C GLU A 85 19.68 3.00 -7.50
N ASP A 86 19.97 2.04 -8.37
CA ASP A 86 21.30 1.44 -8.50
C ASP A 86 22.18 2.27 -9.46
N LEU A 87 21.68 3.42 -9.94
CA LEU A 87 22.29 4.26 -10.96
C LEU A 87 22.98 5.48 -10.34
N VAL A 88 24.10 5.90 -10.93
CA VAL A 88 24.87 7.06 -10.46
C VAL A 88 24.43 8.30 -11.22
N LEU A 89 24.35 9.45 -10.53
CA LEU A 89 24.14 10.74 -11.18
C LEU A 89 25.31 11.01 -12.13
N VAL A 90 25.01 11.07 -13.42
CA VAL A 90 26.01 11.35 -14.46
C VAL A 90 26.03 12.82 -14.85
N HIS A 91 24.88 13.51 -14.81
CA HIS A 91 24.76 14.93 -15.10
C HIS A 91 23.47 15.51 -14.55
N SER A 92 23.41 16.82 -14.34
CA SER A 92 22.18 17.54 -14.02
C SER A 92 22.09 18.84 -14.79
N PHE A 93 20.88 19.18 -15.25
CA PHE A 93 20.60 20.43 -15.94
C PHE A 93 19.25 20.99 -15.46
N GLN A 94 19.27 22.21 -14.93
CA GLN A 94 18.10 22.84 -14.29
C GLN A 94 17.48 21.94 -13.21
N ASN A 95 16.22 21.52 -13.39
CA ASN A 95 15.49 20.66 -12.48
C ASN A 95 15.48 19.19 -12.92
N VAL A 96 16.43 18.78 -13.77
CA VAL A 96 16.55 17.41 -14.31
C VAL A 96 17.90 16.79 -13.93
N GLY A 97 17.87 15.58 -13.38
CA GLY A 97 19.04 14.77 -13.11
C GLY A 97 19.06 13.56 -14.02
N CYS A 98 20.19 13.27 -14.64
CA CYS A 98 20.41 12.10 -15.46
C CYS A 98 21.23 11.08 -14.69
N TYR A 99 20.68 9.87 -14.58
CA TYR A 99 21.24 8.75 -13.84
C TYR A 99 21.51 7.60 -14.79
N SER A 100 22.68 6.98 -14.68
CA SER A 100 23.01 5.86 -15.54
C SER A 100 24.03 4.92 -14.91
N SER A 101 23.98 3.65 -15.32
CA SER A 101 25.03 2.65 -15.08
C SER A 101 26.07 2.62 -16.20
N LYS A 102 25.89 3.42 -17.26
CA LYS A 102 26.76 3.47 -18.44
C LYS A 102 27.90 4.46 -18.27
N GLU A 103 29.02 4.18 -18.93
CA GLU A 103 30.15 5.10 -18.99
C GLU A 103 29.85 6.32 -19.87
N VAL A 104 29.99 7.51 -19.30
CA VAL A 104 29.84 8.78 -19.99
C VAL A 104 31.03 9.01 -20.91
N ALA A 105 30.75 9.36 -22.17
CA ALA A 105 31.75 9.78 -23.15
C ALA A 105 31.94 11.30 -23.15
N ALA A 106 30.85 12.07 -23.11
CA ALA A 106 30.89 13.53 -23.11
C ALA A 106 29.60 14.13 -22.52
N ILE A 107 29.71 15.34 -21.99
CA ILE A 107 28.59 16.17 -21.52
C ILE A 107 28.69 17.52 -22.21
N ASP A 108 27.59 18.00 -22.77
CA ASP A 108 27.50 19.30 -23.46
C ASP A 108 26.18 19.99 -23.12
N GLY A 109 26.23 21.04 -22.28
CA GLY A 109 25.04 21.75 -21.83
C GLY A 109 24.04 20.83 -21.13
N SER A 110 22.92 20.57 -21.79
CA SER A 110 21.86 19.65 -21.34
C SER A 110 21.98 18.24 -21.91
N GLY A 111 22.97 17.97 -22.77
CA GLY A 111 23.19 16.66 -23.40
C GLY A 111 24.22 15.80 -22.66
N VAL A 112 23.95 14.50 -22.57
CA VAL A 112 24.88 13.46 -22.10
C VAL A 112 25.05 12.44 -23.23
N LYS A 113 26.29 12.17 -23.63
CA LYS A 113 26.64 11.11 -24.58
C LYS A 113 27.38 9.99 -23.85
N PHE A 114 27.00 8.75 -24.10
CA PHE A 114 27.61 7.56 -23.52
C PHE A 114 28.52 6.86 -24.53
N LYS A 115 29.49 6.08 -24.05
CA LYS A 115 30.48 5.40 -24.91
C LYS A 115 29.88 4.34 -25.84
N ASP A 116 28.70 3.82 -25.53
CA ASP A 116 28.01 2.77 -26.30
C ASP A 116 27.05 3.32 -27.37
N GLY A 117 27.10 4.62 -27.64
CA GLY A 117 26.22 5.31 -28.59
C GLY A 117 24.92 5.82 -27.97
N SER A 118 24.66 5.56 -26.68
CA SER A 118 23.47 6.09 -26.01
C SER A 118 23.59 7.60 -25.81
N SER A 119 22.45 8.27 -25.64
CA SER A 119 22.42 9.68 -25.27
C SER A 119 21.21 10.05 -24.42
N ALA A 120 21.32 11.15 -23.68
CA ALA A 120 20.23 11.78 -22.97
C ALA A 120 20.25 13.29 -23.20
N GLU A 121 19.10 13.88 -23.48
CA GLU A 121 18.90 15.32 -23.63
C GLU A 121 17.96 15.80 -22.53
N LEU A 122 18.53 16.42 -21.50
CA LEU A 122 17.84 16.79 -20.27
C LEU A 122 16.88 17.96 -20.49
N SER A 123 17.13 18.82 -21.48
CA SER A 123 16.29 20.00 -21.75
C SER A 123 14.91 19.62 -22.30
N ASN A 124 14.83 18.57 -23.11
CA ASN A 124 13.60 18.10 -23.75
C ASN A 124 13.20 16.66 -23.36
N ARG A 125 13.86 16.10 -22.34
CA ARG A 125 13.52 14.81 -21.72
C ARG A 125 13.73 13.59 -22.62
N MET A 126 14.58 13.69 -23.63
CA MET A 126 14.79 12.56 -24.54
C MET A 126 15.90 11.64 -24.04
N VAL A 127 15.67 10.33 -24.13
CA VAL A 127 16.67 9.29 -23.89
C VAL A 127 16.72 8.38 -25.11
N VAL A 128 17.92 8.17 -25.64
CA VAL A 128 18.22 7.15 -26.63
C VAL A 128 19.14 6.14 -25.96
N ASN A 129 18.61 4.98 -25.59
CA ASN A 129 19.38 3.92 -24.95
C ASN A 129 19.75 2.84 -25.98
N THR A 130 21.05 2.67 -26.21
CA THR A 130 21.61 1.61 -27.04
C THR A 130 22.49 0.68 -26.20
N GLY A 131 22.46 -0.63 -26.47
CA GLY A 131 23.26 -1.60 -25.71
C GLY A 131 22.69 -1.93 -24.33
N LYS A 132 23.54 -2.43 -23.42
CA LYS A 132 23.17 -2.86 -22.07
C LYS A 132 23.28 -1.72 -21.05
N GLY A 133 22.51 -1.78 -19.98
CA GLY A 133 22.49 -0.74 -18.93
C GLY A 133 21.36 0.27 -19.10
N GLU A 134 21.19 1.12 -18.11
CA GLU A 134 20.02 1.99 -17.98
C GLU A 134 20.39 3.47 -17.97
N ILE A 135 19.47 4.30 -18.46
CA ILE A 135 19.51 5.76 -18.36
C ILE A 135 18.14 6.20 -17.87
N LYS A 136 18.10 6.95 -16.76
CA LYS A 136 16.88 7.50 -16.18
C LYS A 136 17.01 9.00 -15.96
N LEU A 137 15.90 9.72 -16.16
CA LEU A 137 15.80 11.15 -15.89
C LEU A 137 14.89 11.38 -14.67
N LEU A 138 15.37 12.15 -13.70
CA LEU A 138 14.66 12.53 -12.48
C LEU A 138 14.31 14.02 -12.51
N TRP A 139 13.07 14.39 -12.15
CA TRP A 139 12.55 15.76 -12.19
C TRP A 139 12.28 16.29 -10.78
N LEU A 140 12.76 17.50 -10.46
CA LEU A 140 12.57 18.09 -9.13
C LEU A 140 11.22 18.80 -8.93
N ASP A 141 10.50 19.14 -10.00
CA ASP A 141 9.17 19.77 -9.89
C ASP A 141 8.08 18.81 -9.37
N GLU A 142 8.33 17.50 -9.40
CA GLU A 142 7.47 16.45 -8.83
C GLU A 142 7.81 16.12 -7.37
N ILE A 143 8.73 16.88 -6.78
CA ILE A 143 9.30 16.61 -5.47
C ILE A 143 9.14 17.86 -4.62
N ASN A 144 8.64 17.69 -3.40
CA ASN A 144 8.55 18.77 -2.42
C ASN A 144 9.94 19.43 -2.28
N PRO A 145 10.08 20.76 -2.52
CA PRO A 145 11.38 21.45 -2.54
C PRO A 145 12.13 21.45 -1.19
N ASN A 146 11.52 20.89 -0.15
CA ASN A 146 12.13 20.64 1.16
C ASN A 146 12.70 19.22 1.33
N VAL A 147 12.63 18.36 0.31
CA VAL A 147 13.21 17.01 0.37
C VAL A 147 14.67 17.08 -0.04
N ASP A 148 15.56 16.82 0.91
CA ASP A 148 16.97 16.58 0.61
C ASP A 148 17.10 15.23 -0.09
N LEU A 149 17.24 15.28 -1.40
CA LEU A 149 17.30 14.07 -2.19
C LEU A 149 18.57 13.24 -1.98
N SER A 150 19.61 13.81 -1.37
CA SER A 150 20.81 13.04 -1.03
C SER A 150 20.60 12.08 0.15
N LEU A 151 19.50 12.25 0.90
CA LEU A 151 19.18 11.45 2.07
C LEU A 151 18.53 10.12 1.67
N THR A 152 19.36 9.10 1.43
CA THR A 152 18.91 7.75 1.04
C THR A 152 18.88 6.75 2.20
N SER A 153 19.22 7.19 3.40
CA SER A 153 19.18 6.35 4.59
C SER A 153 19.04 7.15 5.88
N LYS A 154 18.51 6.50 6.93
CA LYS A 154 18.53 6.97 8.31
C LYS A 154 18.85 5.81 9.23
N ASN A 155 19.64 6.08 10.26
CA ASN A 155 19.99 5.13 11.30
C ASN A 155 19.50 5.66 12.64
N TYR A 156 18.99 4.77 13.48
CA TYR A 156 18.54 5.08 14.82
C TYR A 156 19.04 3.99 15.77
N GLU A 157 19.40 4.40 16.97
CA GLU A 157 19.74 3.50 18.06
C GLU A 157 19.00 4.00 19.30
N PHE A 158 18.34 3.08 19.98
CA PHE A 158 17.63 3.31 21.21
C PHE A 158 18.03 2.26 22.23
N ASP A 159 17.80 2.57 23.49
CA ASP A 159 17.88 1.59 24.58
C ASP A 159 16.76 0.53 24.44
N TYR A 160 16.54 -0.22 25.51
CA TYR A 160 15.61 -1.32 25.57
C TYR A 160 14.19 -1.00 25.07
N VAL A 161 13.69 -1.84 24.15
CA VAL A 161 12.33 -1.79 23.61
C VAL A 161 11.67 -3.16 23.80
N GLU A 162 10.44 -3.15 24.31
CA GLU A 162 9.62 -4.37 24.52
C GLU A 162 8.21 -4.24 23.92
N ASN A 163 7.91 -3.11 23.29
CA ASN A 163 6.66 -2.86 22.57
C ASN A 163 6.97 -2.15 21.26
N PHE A 164 6.19 -2.37 20.22
CA PHE A 164 6.34 -1.60 18.99
C PHE A 164 5.03 -1.27 18.31
N ASP A 165 5.04 -0.17 17.58
CA ASP A 165 3.94 0.31 16.79
C ASP A 165 4.46 0.80 15.44
N ILE A 166 4.35 -0.08 14.46
CA ILE A 166 5.03 0.04 13.17
C ILE A 166 3.98 0.21 12.08
N GLU A 167 4.13 1.29 11.32
CA GLU A 167 3.49 1.43 10.02
C GLU A 167 4.46 0.97 8.93
N VAL A 168 3.95 0.19 7.98
CA VAL A 168 4.62 -0.18 6.73
C VAL A 168 3.85 0.44 5.57
N LEU A 169 4.55 1.14 4.69
CA LEU A 169 3.96 1.90 3.59
C LEU A 169 4.70 1.60 2.28
N ASN A 170 4.27 0.55 1.58
CA ASN A 170 4.89 0.06 0.33
C ASN A 170 6.41 -0.19 0.41
N ASN A 171 6.90 -0.50 1.60
CA ASN A 171 8.28 -0.88 1.85
C ASN A 171 8.32 -2.30 2.42
N THR A 172 9.50 -2.88 2.43
CA THR A 172 9.79 -4.06 3.24
C THR A 172 10.21 -3.62 4.64
N CYS A 173 9.70 -4.30 5.66
CA CYS A 173 10.09 -4.13 7.05
C CYS A 173 10.49 -5.48 7.63
N GLU A 174 11.76 -5.62 8.01
CA GLU A 174 12.27 -6.83 8.66
C GLU A 174 12.50 -6.54 10.15
N ILE A 175 12.01 -7.41 11.01
CA ILE A 175 12.20 -7.32 12.46
C ILE A 175 12.97 -8.56 12.91
N LEU A 176 14.18 -8.34 13.40
CA LEU A 176 15.12 -9.38 13.82
C LEU A 176 15.46 -9.23 15.31
N PRO A 177 15.86 -10.31 16.00
CA PRO A 177 16.44 -10.18 17.34
C PRO A 177 17.77 -9.41 17.29
N SER A 178 18.01 -8.55 18.27
CA SER A 178 19.30 -7.90 18.49
C SER A 178 20.23 -8.83 19.28
N GLY A 179 21.53 -8.73 19.03
CA GLY A 179 22.55 -9.47 19.78
C GLY A 179 22.90 -8.85 21.14
N ASP A 180 22.34 -7.68 21.46
CA ASP A 180 22.56 -6.96 22.70
C ASP A 180 21.26 -6.29 23.20
N GLN A 181 21.37 -5.41 24.19
CA GLN A 181 20.22 -4.73 24.81
C GLN A 181 19.73 -3.49 24.04
N ASN A 182 20.32 -3.19 22.87
CA ASN A 182 19.97 -2.01 22.11
C ASN A 182 19.00 -2.37 20.98
N CYS A 183 18.07 -1.44 20.72
CA CYS A 183 17.23 -1.45 19.54
C CYS A 183 17.91 -0.64 18.44
N ARG A 184 18.06 -1.22 17.24
CA ARG A 184 18.66 -0.53 16.08
C ARG A 184 17.72 -0.54 14.91
N ILE A 185 17.62 0.61 14.23
CA ILE A 185 16.81 0.75 13.04
C ILE A 185 17.69 1.27 11.92
N LEU A 186 17.73 0.55 10.81
CA LEU A 186 18.38 0.96 9.57
C LEU A 186 17.30 1.08 8.49
N ALA A 187 17.00 2.31 8.08
CA ALA A 187 16.13 2.58 6.96
C ALA A 187 16.96 2.96 5.73
N ARG A 188 16.65 2.36 4.58
CA ARG A 188 17.26 2.65 3.28
C ARG A 188 16.17 2.78 2.22
N GLY A 189 16.37 3.67 1.27
CA GLY A 189 15.40 3.86 0.20
C GLY A 189 15.51 5.20 -0.49
N ASP A 190 14.50 5.52 -1.29
CA ASP A 190 14.40 6.79 -1.97
C ASP A 190 14.23 7.94 -0.97
N ALA A 191 14.71 9.12 -1.33
CA ALA A 191 14.76 10.23 -0.39
C ALA A 191 13.38 10.77 0.02
N ARG A 192 12.31 10.53 -0.75
CA ARG A 192 10.95 10.89 -0.33
C ARG A 192 10.49 9.94 0.78
N PHE A 193 10.70 8.64 0.59
CA PHE A 193 10.45 7.63 1.62
C PHE A 193 11.21 7.95 2.91
N ILE A 194 12.52 8.18 2.82
CA ILE A 194 13.35 8.50 3.98
C ILE A 194 12.97 9.85 4.60
N GLY A 195 12.61 10.84 3.78
CA GLY A 195 12.14 12.16 4.23
C GLY A 195 10.84 12.10 5.02
N MET A 196 9.91 11.22 4.61
CA MET A 196 8.64 10.98 5.29
C MET A 196 8.77 10.14 6.57
N LEU A 197 9.82 9.33 6.67
CA LEU A 197 10.01 8.41 7.79
C LEU A 197 10.29 9.14 9.11
N GLU A 198 9.46 8.85 10.11
CA GLU A 198 9.61 9.24 11.51
C GLU A 198 9.80 8.01 12.37
N VAL A 199 10.90 7.98 13.12
CA VAL A 199 11.22 6.91 14.07
C VAL A 199 11.58 7.54 15.42
N TYR A 200 10.93 7.09 16.48
CA TYR A 200 11.17 7.55 17.84
C TYR A 200 10.68 6.52 18.85
N THR A 201 11.12 6.66 20.11
CA THR A 201 10.62 5.88 21.23
C THR A 201 9.78 6.75 22.18
N ASP A 202 8.76 6.15 22.77
CA ASP A 202 8.08 6.68 23.96
C ASP A 202 8.19 5.61 25.05
N LYS A 203 9.03 5.87 26.05
CA LYS A 203 9.48 4.87 27.04
C LYS A 203 10.05 3.64 26.32
N ASN A 204 9.50 2.45 26.54
CA ASN A 204 9.96 1.19 25.94
C ASN A 204 9.13 0.79 24.71
N LYS A 205 8.50 1.77 24.03
CA LYS A 205 7.69 1.56 22.83
C LYS A 205 8.36 2.21 21.62
N LEU A 206 8.77 1.41 20.65
CA LEU A 206 9.23 1.89 19.34
C LEU A 206 8.04 2.33 18.48
N ASN A 207 8.16 3.49 17.85
CA ASN A 207 7.17 3.99 16.90
C ASN A 207 7.86 4.23 15.55
N ILE A 208 7.32 3.63 14.48
CA ILE A 208 7.73 3.87 13.09
C ILE A 208 6.50 4.35 12.33
N ARG A 209 6.60 5.55 11.75
CA ARG A 209 5.50 6.27 11.09
C ARG A 209 5.97 6.99 9.83
N PHE A 210 5.01 7.37 9.01
CA PHE A 210 5.25 8.24 7.86
C PHE A 210 4.39 9.50 7.96
N LYS A 211 5.00 10.68 7.73
CA LYS A 211 4.27 11.96 7.59
C LYS A 211 4.02 12.32 6.13
N ASP A 212 3.27 13.38 5.88
CA ASP A 212 3.11 14.03 4.56
C ASP A 212 2.79 13.06 3.41
N LYS A 213 1.85 12.13 3.64
CA LYS A 213 1.52 11.02 2.73
C LYS A 213 0.74 11.45 1.47
N GLU A 214 0.25 12.68 1.43
CA GLU A 214 -0.58 13.18 0.32
C GLU A 214 0.24 13.29 -0.98
N GLY A 215 -0.26 12.69 -2.07
CA GLY A 215 0.42 12.72 -3.37
C GLY A 215 1.60 11.75 -3.51
N TYR A 216 1.87 10.91 -2.50
CA TYR A 216 2.87 9.86 -2.64
C TYR A 216 2.40 8.78 -3.60
N ASN A 217 3.02 8.72 -4.78
CA ASN A 217 2.76 7.71 -5.79
C ASN A 217 3.38 6.37 -5.38
N TYR A 218 2.55 5.36 -5.19
CA TYR A 218 2.82 4.03 -4.60
C TYR A 218 3.73 3.10 -5.45
N PHE A 219 4.46 3.61 -6.44
CA PHE A 219 4.98 2.81 -7.55
C PHE A 219 6.39 2.20 -7.37
N SER A 220 7.13 2.49 -6.29
CA SER A 220 8.49 1.92 -6.11
C SER A 220 8.63 1.06 -4.85
N LYS A 221 8.11 -0.17 -4.91
CA LYS A 221 8.33 -1.19 -3.86
C LYS A 221 9.80 -1.65 -3.80
N GLN A 222 10.56 -1.52 -4.89
CA GLN A 222 11.81 -2.28 -5.09
C GLN A 222 13.02 -1.78 -4.30
N GLN A 223 12.94 -0.67 -3.55
CA GLN A 223 14.13 -0.10 -2.89
C GLN A 223 13.93 0.38 -1.45
N ASN A 224 12.70 0.51 -0.98
CA ASN A 224 12.42 1.03 0.34
C ASN A 224 12.40 -0.11 1.35
N HIS A 225 13.29 -0.03 2.33
CA HIS A 225 13.54 -1.09 3.30
C HIS A 225 13.80 -0.51 4.68
N ILE A 226 13.19 -1.12 5.70
CA ILE A 226 13.45 -0.82 7.11
C ILE A 226 13.84 -2.12 7.80
N LYS A 227 15.06 -2.17 8.32
CA LYS A 227 15.51 -3.23 9.21
C LYS A 227 15.38 -2.75 10.65
N VAL A 228 14.75 -3.54 11.50
CA VAL A 228 14.60 -3.31 12.94
C VAL A 228 15.25 -4.47 13.68
N GLU A 229 16.21 -4.18 14.54
CA GLU A 229 16.79 -5.13 15.49
C GLU A 229 16.22 -4.82 16.88
N LEU A 230 15.53 -5.79 17.49
CA LEU A 230 14.86 -5.65 18.79
C LEU A 230 15.58 -6.48 19.87
N PRO A 231 15.87 -5.91 21.05
CA PRO A 231 16.65 -6.59 22.10
C PRO A 231 15.85 -7.59 22.94
N CYS A 232 14.55 -7.75 22.68
CA CYS A 232 13.66 -8.62 23.45
C CYS A 232 13.36 -9.93 22.71
N GLU A 233 13.43 -11.05 23.43
CA GLU A 233 12.95 -12.35 22.93
C GLU A 233 11.42 -12.44 22.89
N ILE A 234 10.75 -11.73 23.80
CA ILE A 234 9.29 -11.64 23.91
C ILE A 234 8.87 -10.17 23.84
N VAL A 235 8.03 -9.86 22.85
CA VAL A 235 7.40 -8.54 22.72
C VAL A 235 6.08 -8.55 23.47
N LYS A 236 5.87 -7.59 24.39
CA LYS A 236 4.62 -7.52 25.15
C LYS A 236 3.45 -7.07 24.28
N ASN A 237 3.64 -5.98 23.52
CA ASN A 237 2.60 -5.44 22.66
C ASN A 237 3.14 -5.08 21.28
N CYS A 238 2.47 -5.55 20.23
CA CYS A 238 2.71 -5.10 18.87
C CYS A 238 1.45 -4.48 18.24
N ASN A 239 1.64 -3.37 17.54
CA ASN A 239 0.64 -2.79 16.64
C ASN A 239 1.28 -2.62 15.26
N VAL A 240 0.75 -3.34 14.28
CA VAL A 240 1.27 -3.35 12.90
C VAL A 240 0.19 -2.87 11.96
N ARG A 241 0.53 -1.88 11.12
CA ARG A 241 -0.32 -1.45 10.01
C ARG A 241 0.46 -1.54 8.72
N VAL A 242 0.08 -2.48 7.85
CA VAL A 242 0.62 -2.59 6.50
C VAL A 242 -0.33 -1.91 5.53
N ASN A 243 0.15 -0.90 4.82
CA ASN A 243 -0.63 -0.13 3.87
C ASN A 243 -0.10 -0.28 2.44
N GLY A 244 -1.02 -0.39 1.49
CA GLY A 244 -0.71 -0.61 0.08
C GLY A 244 -0.14 -2.02 -0.15
N SER A 245 1.02 -2.11 -0.76
CA SER A 245 1.67 -3.38 -1.12
C SER A 245 2.88 -3.70 -0.24
N GLY A 246 2.95 -3.14 0.97
CA GLY A 246 4.07 -3.34 1.90
C GLY A 246 4.25 -4.79 2.35
N GLU A 247 5.42 -5.10 2.89
CA GLU A 247 5.72 -6.43 3.44
C GLU A 247 6.36 -6.28 4.82
N LEU A 248 5.89 -7.06 5.79
CA LEU A 248 6.51 -7.17 7.11
C LEU A 248 6.86 -8.62 7.39
N VAL A 249 8.11 -8.86 7.76
CA VAL A 249 8.58 -10.16 8.26
C VAL A 249 9.18 -9.96 9.63
N SER A 250 8.72 -10.73 10.62
CA SER A 250 9.28 -10.72 11.96
C SER A 250 9.81 -12.10 12.34
N GLU A 251 11.07 -12.14 12.73
CA GLU A 251 11.76 -13.31 13.29
C GLU A 251 11.76 -13.31 14.82
N ILE A 252 11.03 -12.37 15.46
CA ILE A 252 10.85 -12.39 16.91
C ILE A 252 10.02 -13.60 17.29
N GLY A 253 10.55 -14.38 18.23
CA GLY A 253 10.00 -15.67 18.63
C GLY A 253 8.56 -15.58 19.13
N LYS A 254 8.24 -14.57 19.94
CA LYS A 254 6.91 -14.48 20.56
C LYS A 254 6.43 -13.05 20.81
N VAL A 255 5.12 -12.86 20.64
CA VAL A 255 4.38 -11.65 21.02
C VAL A 255 3.27 -12.00 22.01
N GLU A 256 3.15 -11.29 23.13
CA GLU A 256 2.04 -11.56 24.08
C GLU A 256 0.70 -11.04 23.52
N MET A 257 0.67 -9.78 23.08
CA MET A 257 -0.53 -9.16 22.51
C MET A 257 -0.24 -8.47 21.17
N GLY A 258 -0.88 -8.96 20.10
CA GLY A 258 -0.73 -8.41 18.76
C GLY A 258 -2.01 -7.78 18.20
N LYS A 259 -1.88 -6.61 17.60
CA LYS A 259 -2.92 -6.02 16.74
C LYS A 259 -2.33 -5.75 15.36
N ILE A 260 -2.86 -6.43 14.33
CA ILE A 260 -2.33 -6.35 12.97
C ILE A 260 -3.46 -5.94 12.02
N ALA A 261 -3.19 -4.94 11.18
CA ALA A 261 -4.08 -4.55 10.09
C ALA A 261 -3.33 -4.51 8.77
N VAL A 262 -3.85 -5.21 7.76
CA VAL A 262 -3.33 -5.21 6.39
C VAL A 262 -4.34 -4.51 5.49
N ASN A 263 -4.01 -3.33 4.99
CA ASN A 263 -4.88 -2.51 4.15
C ASN A 263 -4.30 -2.42 2.74
N GLY A 264 -4.94 -3.07 1.78
CA GLY A 264 -4.44 -3.21 0.41
C GLY A 264 -4.05 -4.65 0.11
N SER A 265 -2.87 -4.86 -0.49
CA SER A 265 -2.37 -6.15 -0.96
C SER A 265 -1.02 -6.52 -0.33
N GLY A 266 -0.73 -5.98 0.86
CA GLY A 266 0.50 -6.24 1.58
C GLY A 266 0.53 -7.61 2.24
N THR A 267 1.71 -7.99 2.74
CA THR A 267 1.95 -9.29 3.39
C THR A 267 2.52 -9.10 4.78
N VAL A 268 2.08 -9.92 5.74
CA VAL A 268 2.67 -9.99 7.08
C VAL A 268 3.05 -11.42 7.41
N LYS A 269 4.27 -11.62 7.92
CA LYS A 269 4.74 -12.90 8.45
C LYS A 269 5.26 -12.71 9.87
N MET A 270 4.70 -13.44 10.82
CA MET A 270 5.12 -13.40 12.24
C MET A 270 5.07 -14.81 12.84
N GLN A 271 5.76 -15.06 13.95
CA GLN A 271 5.86 -16.40 14.53
C GLN A 271 4.70 -16.68 15.51
N ASP A 272 4.90 -16.40 16.81
CA ASP A 272 3.97 -16.84 17.85
C ASP A 272 3.27 -15.69 18.58
N PHE A 273 2.02 -15.93 18.98
CA PHE A 273 1.20 -15.03 19.78
C PHE A 273 0.64 -15.72 21.03
N ASP A 274 0.58 -15.05 22.19
CA ASP A 274 -0.38 -15.46 23.21
C ASP A 274 -1.80 -15.04 22.79
N SER A 275 -1.98 -13.79 22.33
CA SER A 275 -3.25 -13.29 21.81
C SER A 275 -3.03 -12.36 20.62
N CYS A 276 -3.81 -12.51 19.56
CA CYS A 276 -3.78 -11.56 18.43
C CYS A 276 -5.16 -11.21 17.88
N SER A 277 -5.27 -10.00 17.33
CA SER A 277 -6.40 -9.54 16.52
C SER A 277 -5.86 -9.06 15.18
N VAL A 278 -6.33 -9.68 14.09
CA VAL A 278 -5.85 -9.49 12.72
C VAL A 278 -7.02 -9.09 11.83
N ALA A 279 -6.85 -8.01 11.08
CA ALA A 279 -7.82 -7.58 10.07
C ALA A 279 -7.14 -7.37 8.72
N ILE A 280 -7.56 -8.14 7.71
CA ILE A 280 -7.17 -7.91 6.31
C ILE A 280 -8.31 -7.16 5.61
N ASN A 281 -8.02 -5.97 5.11
CA ASN A 281 -8.93 -5.14 4.33
C ASN A 281 -8.36 -4.98 2.91
N GLY A 282 -8.88 -5.76 1.96
CA GLY A 282 -8.39 -5.82 0.59
C GLY A 282 -8.00 -7.23 0.18
N SER A 283 -6.82 -7.37 -0.42
CA SER A 283 -6.30 -8.62 -1.02
C SER A 283 -4.95 -9.03 -0.41
N GLY A 284 -4.66 -8.55 0.80
CA GLY A 284 -3.42 -8.84 1.50
C GLY A 284 -3.34 -10.27 2.01
N CYS A 285 -2.15 -10.66 2.48
CA CYS A 285 -1.89 -11.97 3.06
C CYS A 285 -1.32 -11.84 4.47
N MET A 286 -1.63 -12.79 5.35
CA MET A 286 -0.84 -12.96 6.57
C MET A 286 -0.62 -14.44 6.90
N ASP A 287 0.64 -14.74 7.23
CA ASP A 287 1.09 -16.05 7.68
C ASP A 287 1.55 -15.95 9.15
N ALA A 288 1.12 -16.87 10.00
CA ALA A 288 1.75 -17.05 11.31
C ALA A 288 1.78 -18.50 11.81
N LEU A 289 2.59 -18.75 12.84
CA LEU A 289 2.78 -20.09 13.37
C LEU A 289 1.75 -20.40 14.45
N ASN A 290 1.91 -19.87 15.67
CA ASN A 290 1.10 -20.29 16.80
C ASN A 290 0.34 -19.13 17.44
N ALA A 291 -0.89 -19.37 17.89
CA ALA A 291 -1.63 -18.45 18.75
C ALA A 291 -2.42 -19.20 19.83
N LYS A 292 -2.41 -18.74 21.09
CA LYS A 292 -3.39 -19.27 22.06
C LYS A 292 -4.78 -18.72 21.77
N ARG A 293 -4.87 -17.42 21.46
CA ARG A 293 -6.13 -16.78 21.04
C ARG A 293 -5.92 -15.96 19.79
N ALA A 294 -6.77 -16.17 18.78
CA ALA A 294 -6.76 -15.37 17.56
C ALA A 294 -8.17 -14.89 17.19
N GLU A 295 -8.29 -13.59 16.95
CA GLU A 295 -9.44 -12.99 16.27
C GLU A 295 -9.00 -12.61 14.86
N LEU A 296 -9.54 -13.30 13.86
CA LEU A 296 -9.14 -13.18 12.47
C LEU A 296 -10.30 -12.65 11.63
N VAL A 297 -10.11 -11.53 10.93
CA VAL A 297 -11.13 -10.93 10.06
C VAL A 297 -10.55 -10.69 8.67
N ILE A 298 -11.20 -11.22 7.65
CA ILE A 298 -10.94 -10.89 6.25
C ILE A 298 -12.11 -10.09 5.71
N ASN A 299 -11.82 -8.90 5.16
CA ASN A 299 -12.75 -8.06 4.42
C ASN A 299 -12.20 -7.87 3.01
N GLY A 300 -12.68 -8.64 2.04
CA GLY A 300 -12.21 -8.61 0.66
C GLY A 300 -11.82 -9.99 0.15
N SER A 301 -10.67 -10.08 -0.51
CA SER A 301 -10.17 -11.28 -1.21
C SER A 301 -8.78 -11.69 -0.72
N GLY A 302 -8.41 -11.28 0.49
CA GLY A 302 -7.13 -11.62 1.10
C GLY A 302 -7.07 -13.07 1.58
N SER A 303 -5.88 -13.51 2.01
CA SER A 303 -5.64 -14.87 2.50
C SER A 303 -5.04 -14.86 3.90
N LEU A 304 -5.37 -15.85 4.71
CA LEU A 304 -4.77 -16.07 6.03
C LEU A 304 -4.32 -17.52 6.18
N THR A 305 -3.07 -17.73 6.60
CA THR A 305 -2.56 -19.07 6.89
C THR A 305 -2.01 -19.13 8.31
N TRP A 306 -2.51 -20.06 9.13
CA TRP A 306 -2.09 -20.27 10.52
C TRP A 306 -1.76 -21.72 10.80
N HIS A 307 -0.64 -21.99 11.48
CA HIS A 307 -0.27 -23.37 11.80
C HIS A 307 -1.04 -23.94 13.02
N SER A 308 -1.15 -23.18 14.12
CA SER A 308 -1.85 -23.64 15.31
C SER A 308 -2.56 -22.51 16.03
N VAL A 309 -3.85 -22.71 16.34
CA VAL A 309 -4.66 -21.78 17.13
C VAL A 309 -5.41 -22.54 18.22
N GLU A 310 -5.19 -22.24 19.50
CA GLU A 310 -5.96 -22.90 20.57
C GLU A 310 -7.42 -22.43 20.56
N GLU A 311 -7.66 -21.11 20.55
CA GLU A 311 -9.00 -20.49 20.50
C GLU A 311 -9.11 -19.51 19.33
N LEU A 312 -10.00 -19.79 18.38
CA LEU A 312 -10.22 -18.94 17.20
C LEU A 312 -11.60 -18.29 17.21
N THR A 313 -11.63 -17.00 16.91
CA THR A 313 -12.79 -16.35 16.33
C THR A 313 -12.44 -15.88 14.93
N ALA A 314 -13.12 -16.40 13.91
CA ALA A 314 -12.84 -16.04 12.52
C ALA A 314 -14.07 -15.46 11.81
N THR A 315 -13.88 -14.41 11.03
CA THR A 315 -14.91 -13.84 10.15
C THR A 315 -14.35 -13.61 8.76
N VAL A 316 -14.97 -14.22 7.75
CA VAL A 316 -14.64 -13.99 6.34
C VAL A 316 -15.79 -13.24 5.68
N ASN A 317 -15.54 -11.99 5.28
CA ASN A 317 -16.46 -11.15 4.54
C ASN A 317 -15.92 -10.92 3.12
N GLY A 318 -16.58 -11.46 2.10
CA GLY A 318 -16.13 -11.39 0.71
C GLY A 318 -15.71 -12.74 0.16
N SER A 319 -14.56 -12.79 -0.53
CA SER A 319 -14.09 -13.96 -1.29
C SER A 319 -12.67 -14.39 -0.87
N GLY A 320 -12.22 -13.99 0.31
CA GLY A 320 -10.90 -14.33 0.82
C GLY A 320 -10.89 -15.66 1.53
N ASP A 321 -9.75 -16.32 1.56
CA ASP A 321 -9.62 -17.69 2.03
C ASP A 321 -8.82 -17.76 3.33
N MET A 322 -9.07 -18.80 4.11
CA MET A 322 -8.35 -19.05 5.36
C MET A 322 -7.93 -20.52 5.43
N GLU A 323 -6.67 -20.76 5.77
CA GLU A 323 -6.11 -22.08 6.00
C GLU A 323 -5.56 -22.15 7.44
N ILE A 324 -6.02 -23.14 8.21
CA ILE A 324 -5.57 -23.36 9.58
C ILE A 324 -5.21 -24.83 9.77
N ASP A 325 -3.97 -25.14 10.13
CA ASP A 325 -3.58 -26.53 10.28
C ASP A 325 -4.20 -27.15 11.55
N ASN A 326 -4.05 -26.53 12.72
CA ASN A 326 -4.50 -27.12 13.99
C ASN A 326 -5.37 -26.16 14.80
N ILE A 327 -6.49 -26.66 15.31
CA ILE A 327 -7.40 -25.87 16.13
C ILE A 327 -7.99 -26.65 17.31
N THR A 328 -8.25 -26.00 18.45
CA THR A 328 -8.96 -26.65 19.58
C THR A 328 -10.38 -26.12 19.73
N LEU A 329 -10.56 -24.83 19.95
CA LEU A 329 -11.85 -24.17 20.13
C LEU A 329 -12.07 -23.15 19.01
N SER A 330 -13.28 -23.09 18.46
CA SER A 330 -13.54 -22.18 17.35
C SER A 330 -14.98 -21.67 17.24
N ASN A 331 -15.10 -20.40 16.87
CA ASN A 331 -16.33 -19.74 16.44
C ASN A 331 -16.08 -19.02 15.10
N ILE A 332 -16.65 -19.56 14.03
CA ILE A 332 -16.32 -19.19 12.66
C ILE A 332 -17.58 -18.70 11.96
N ASN A 333 -17.51 -17.53 11.34
CA ASN A 333 -18.57 -16.97 10.53
C ASN A 333 -18.06 -16.67 9.11
N VAL A 334 -18.70 -17.25 8.10
CA VAL A 334 -18.39 -16.98 6.68
C VAL A 334 -19.59 -16.26 6.06
N ASN A 335 -19.37 -15.01 5.66
CA ASN A 335 -20.34 -14.13 5.01
C ASN A 335 -19.84 -13.77 3.60
N GLY A 336 -20.16 -14.60 2.62
CA GLY A 336 -19.69 -14.41 1.26
C GLY A 336 -19.37 -15.73 0.58
N SER A 337 -18.33 -15.72 -0.26
CA SER A 337 -17.90 -16.84 -1.08
C SER A 337 -16.48 -17.33 -0.76
N GLY A 338 -15.86 -16.82 0.30
CA GLY A 338 -14.52 -17.25 0.72
C GLY A 338 -14.56 -18.59 1.43
N ASP A 339 -13.51 -19.38 1.24
CA ASP A 339 -13.42 -20.75 1.74
C ASP A 339 -12.56 -20.82 3.01
N LEU A 340 -12.80 -21.88 3.80
CA LEU A 340 -12.01 -22.16 4.98
C LEU A 340 -11.58 -23.63 5.02
N ASP A 341 -10.28 -23.85 5.06
CA ASP A 341 -9.67 -25.16 5.19
C ASP A 341 -9.05 -25.32 6.58
N ILE A 342 -9.49 -26.35 7.30
CA ILE A 342 -8.94 -26.75 8.59
C ILE A 342 -8.34 -28.14 8.47
N ALA A 343 -7.05 -28.32 8.75
CA ALA A 343 -6.44 -29.64 8.67
C ALA A 343 -6.89 -30.55 9.82
N LYS A 344 -6.85 -30.05 11.07
CA LYS A 344 -7.12 -30.86 12.25
C LYS A 344 -7.82 -30.11 13.38
N ILE A 345 -8.88 -30.74 13.91
CA ILE A 345 -9.43 -30.37 15.24
C ILE A 345 -8.80 -31.25 16.32
N ASN A 346 -8.16 -30.62 17.30
CA ASN A 346 -7.56 -31.27 18.45
C ASN A 346 -8.61 -31.82 19.42
N ASP A 347 -8.23 -32.91 20.11
CA ASP A 347 -9.08 -33.61 21.07
C ASP A 347 -9.70 -32.66 22.09
N ASN A 348 -10.96 -32.92 22.47
CA ASN A 348 -11.77 -32.11 23.38
C ASN A 348 -12.27 -30.76 22.83
N GLY A 349 -12.00 -30.47 21.55
CA GLY A 349 -12.44 -29.23 20.91
C GLY A 349 -13.95 -29.06 20.79
N GLU A 350 -14.38 -27.82 20.59
CA GLU A 350 -15.74 -27.44 20.21
C GLU A 350 -15.67 -26.47 19.04
N MET A 351 -16.54 -26.65 18.06
CA MET A 351 -16.55 -25.84 16.85
C MET A 351 -17.96 -25.37 16.52
N THR A 352 -18.10 -24.06 16.38
CA THR A 352 -19.30 -23.42 15.85
C THR A 352 -19.00 -22.79 14.51
N VAL A 353 -19.80 -23.11 13.50
CA VAL A 353 -19.64 -22.61 12.12
C VAL A 353 -20.97 -22.06 11.64
N ARG A 354 -20.95 -20.83 11.11
CA ARG A 354 -22.10 -20.20 10.47
C ARG A 354 -21.74 -19.75 9.06
N ILE A 355 -22.48 -20.22 8.07
CA ILE A 355 -22.31 -19.83 6.66
C ILE A 355 -23.55 -19.05 6.21
N SER A 356 -23.35 -17.79 5.81
CA SER A 356 -24.35 -16.91 5.19
C SER A 356 -23.84 -16.49 3.81
N GLY A 357 -23.78 -17.44 2.88
CA GLY A 357 -23.24 -17.22 1.53
C GLY A 357 -23.02 -18.53 0.76
N SER A 358 -22.02 -18.56 -0.10
CA SER A 358 -21.65 -19.71 -0.93
C SER A 358 -20.29 -20.32 -0.61
N GLY A 359 -19.55 -19.78 0.36
CA GLY A 359 -18.24 -20.31 0.74
C GLY A 359 -18.34 -21.72 1.34
N ASP A 360 -17.35 -22.54 1.05
CA ASP A 360 -17.24 -23.93 1.49
C ASP A 360 -16.24 -24.04 2.65
N ILE A 361 -16.46 -25.05 3.50
CA ILE A 361 -15.59 -25.32 4.65
C ILE A 361 -15.15 -26.78 4.62
N THR A 362 -13.84 -27.01 4.61
CA THR A 362 -13.26 -28.35 4.70
C THR A 362 -12.61 -28.56 6.06
N ILE A 363 -12.89 -29.69 6.71
CA ILE A 363 -12.22 -30.10 7.94
C ILE A 363 -11.68 -31.52 7.72
N LYS A 364 -10.36 -31.64 7.54
CA LYS A 364 -9.74 -32.89 7.05
C LYS A 364 -9.83 -34.01 8.09
N GLU A 365 -9.50 -33.76 9.35
CA GLU A 365 -9.58 -34.74 10.43
C GLU A 365 -9.82 -34.12 11.82
N GLY A 366 -10.15 -34.95 12.81
CA GLY A 366 -10.14 -34.51 14.21
C GLY A 366 -11.15 -35.22 15.11
N TYR A 367 -11.03 -34.94 16.41
CA TYR A 367 -11.95 -35.44 17.44
C TYR A 367 -12.45 -34.28 18.31
N CYS A 368 -13.75 -34.10 18.39
CA CYS A 368 -14.34 -32.97 19.13
C CYS A 368 -15.52 -33.37 20.00
N LYS A 369 -15.80 -32.57 21.04
CA LYS A 369 -16.97 -32.75 21.91
C LYS A 369 -18.25 -32.33 21.23
N LYS A 370 -18.20 -31.24 20.46
CA LYS A 370 -19.38 -30.65 19.86
C LYS A 370 -19.06 -30.00 18.52
N LEU A 371 -19.90 -30.28 17.52
CA LEU A 371 -20.03 -29.52 16.29
C LEU A 371 -21.37 -28.79 16.27
N ASP A 372 -21.37 -27.50 15.94
CA ASP A 372 -22.57 -26.68 15.79
C ASP A 372 -22.52 -25.93 14.45
N PHE A 373 -23.23 -26.45 13.46
CA PHE A 373 -23.19 -25.99 12.08
C PHE A 373 -24.53 -25.36 11.69
N THR A 374 -24.49 -24.13 11.19
CA THR A 374 -25.65 -23.44 10.63
C THR A 374 -25.35 -22.90 9.24
N ILE A 375 -26.10 -23.35 8.23
CA ILE A 375 -25.97 -22.87 6.86
C ILE A 375 -27.26 -22.19 6.43
N SER A 376 -27.18 -20.91 6.08
CA SER A 376 -28.31 -20.13 5.55
C SER A 376 -28.19 -19.85 4.05
N GLY A 377 -27.09 -20.24 3.41
CA GLY A 377 -26.83 -20.07 1.97
C GLY A 377 -26.64 -21.39 1.21
N SER A 378 -25.81 -21.36 0.15
CA SER A 378 -25.55 -22.53 -0.72
C SER A 378 -24.21 -23.21 -0.46
N GLY A 379 -23.38 -22.69 0.44
CA GLY A 379 -22.10 -23.29 0.80
C GLY A 379 -22.24 -24.63 1.52
N ASN A 380 -21.16 -25.38 1.54
CA ASN A 380 -21.08 -26.75 2.03
C ASN A 380 -20.06 -26.90 3.17
N ILE A 381 -20.21 -27.96 3.97
CA ILE A 381 -19.22 -28.35 4.97
C ILE A 381 -18.83 -29.81 4.75
N ASP A 382 -17.57 -30.09 4.41
CA ASP A 382 -16.99 -31.44 4.37
C ASP A 382 -16.13 -31.68 5.62
N ALA A 383 -16.67 -32.45 6.57
CA ALA A 383 -16.01 -32.91 7.77
C ALA A 383 -15.97 -34.45 7.84
N LYS A 384 -15.79 -35.14 6.69
CA LYS A 384 -15.82 -36.61 6.60
C LYS A 384 -14.78 -37.33 7.45
N GLY A 385 -13.65 -36.69 7.77
CA GLY A 385 -12.62 -37.24 8.65
C GLY A 385 -12.81 -36.92 10.13
N VAL A 386 -13.87 -36.20 10.50
CA VAL A 386 -14.10 -35.74 11.87
C VAL A 386 -15.01 -36.71 12.63
N THR A 387 -14.62 -37.02 13.87
CA THR A 387 -15.45 -37.71 14.85
C THR A 387 -15.89 -36.73 15.92
N THR A 388 -17.19 -36.70 16.25
CA THR A 388 -17.73 -35.85 17.31
C THR A 388 -18.62 -36.61 18.27
N HIS A 389 -18.69 -36.16 19.52
CA HIS A 389 -19.69 -36.66 20.48
C HIS A 389 -21.10 -36.17 20.15
N LYS A 390 -21.24 -34.85 19.92
CA LYS A 390 -22.53 -34.20 19.67
C LYS A 390 -22.49 -33.33 18.42
N ALA A 391 -23.51 -33.43 17.58
CA ALA A 391 -23.67 -32.55 16.42
C ALA A 391 -25.01 -31.80 16.46
N SER A 392 -24.98 -30.51 16.20
CA SER A 392 -26.16 -29.68 15.91
C SER A 392 -26.00 -29.14 14.51
N ILE A 393 -26.93 -29.46 13.60
CA ILE A 393 -26.83 -29.11 12.19
C ILE A 393 -28.14 -28.49 11.74
N VAL A 394 -28.09 -27.25 11.27
CA VAL A 394 -29.24 -26.49 10.81
C VAL A 394 -29.00 -25.98 9.39
N LEU A 395 -29.72 -26.55 8.42
CA LEU A 395 -29.73 -26.12 7.03
C LEU A 395 -31.00 -25.33 6.72
N LYS A 396 -30.86 -24.02 6.49
CA LYS A 396 -31.97 -23.14 6.10
C LYS A 396 -32.13 -22.99 4.59
N ALA A 397 -31.19 -23.51 3.80
CA ALA A 397 -31.12 -23.40 2.35
C ALA A 397 -30.63 -24.71 1.69
N ASN A 398 -29.94 -24.65 0.55
CA ASN A 398 -29.64 -25.81 -0.32
C ASN A 398 -28.22 -26.39 -0.14
N GLY A 399 -27.48 -25.98 0.89
CA GLY A 399 -26.13 -26.50 1.15
C GLY A 399 -26.11 -27.97 1.60
N GLU A 400 -24.90 -28.53 1.60
CA GLU A 400 -24.62 -29.90 2.02
C GLU A 400 -23.67 -29.93 3.24
N VAL A 401 -23.91 -30.86 4.16
CA VAL A 401 -23.02 -31.12 5.30
C VAL A 401 -22.70 -32.59 5.37
N THR A 402 -21.41 -32.92 5.36
CA THR A 402 -20.92 -34.29 5.59
C THR A 402 -20.09 -34.35 6.88
N ILE A 403 -20.38 -35.31 7.76
CA ILE A 403 -19.64 -35.57 9.01
C ILE A 403 -19.24 -37.05 9.07
N GLY A 404 -17.99 -37.30 9.45
CA GLY A 404 -17.43 -38.65 9.55
C GLY A 404 -18.14 -39.57 10.54
N ARG A 405 -18.20 -39.18 11.82
CA ARG A 405 -18.87 -39.97 12.87
C ARG A 405 -19.49 -39.11 13.96
N VAL A 406 -20.69 -39.49 14.40
CA VAL A 406 -21.32 -38.95 15.61
C VAL A 406 -21.51 -40.06 16.65
N ILE A 407 -20.92 -39.91 17.84
CA ILE A 407 -20.88 -40.95 18.88
C ILE A 407 -22.15 -40.97 19.72
N ASP A 408 -22.55 -39.83 20.30
CA ASP A 408 -23.63 -39.81 21.31
C ASP A 408 -24.97 -39.39 20.71
N SER A 409 -25.05 -38.21 20.07
CA SER A 409 -26.32 -37.69 19.56
C SER A 409 -26.14 -36.61 18.49
N SER A 410 -27.12 -36.48 17.61
CA SER A 410 -27.22 -35.36 16.68
C SER A 410 -28.62 -34.75 16.67
N VAL A 411 -28.68 -33.45 16.43
CA VAL A 411 -29.91 -32.72 16.07
C VAL A 411 -29.73 -32.20 14.64
N GLU A 412 -30.63 -32.59 13.76
CA GLU A 412 -30.53 -32.34 12.32
C GLU A 412 -31.83 -31.66 11.85
N GLN A 413 -31.71 -30.43 11.35
CA GLN A 413 -32.85 -29.64 10.86
C GLN A 413 -32.59 -29.19 9.43
N ILE A 414 -33.49 -29.57 8.52
CA ILE A 414 -33.43 -29.18 7.11
C ILE A 414 -34.73 -28.44 6.78
N MET A 415 -34.63 -27.14 6.46
CA MET A 415 -35.79 -26.31 6.13
C MET A 415 -36.10 -26.25 4.63
N LYS A 416 -35.11 -26.56 3.77
CA LYS A 416 -35.24 -26.57 2.30
C LYS A 416 -34.69 -27.86 1.70
N LYS A 417 -34.02 -27.82 0.55
CA LYS A 417 -33.51 -29.00 -0.19
C LYS A 417 -32.06 -29.37 0.19
N GLY A 418 -31.54 -28.87 1.31
CA GLY A 418 -30.20 -29.22 1.77
C GLY A 418 -30.07 -30.70 2.14
N VAL A 419 -28.82 -31.16 2.24
CA VAL A 419 -28.50 -32.57 2.49
C VAL A 419 -27.54 -32.70 3.67
N ILE A 420 -27.81 -33.67 4.55
CA ILE A 420 -26.94 -33.99 5.69
C ILE A 420 -26.51 -35.46 5.58
N HIS A 421 -25.20 -35.70 5.56
CA HIS A 421 -24.59 -37.02 5.56
C HIS A 421 -23.79 -37.23 6.85
N ILE A 422 -24.23 -38.18 7.68
CA ILE A 422 -23.44 -38.68 8.80
C ILE A 422 -22.98 -40.10 8.46
N LEU A 423 -21.69 -40.26 8.18
CA LEU A 423 -21.16 -41.51 7.60
C LEU A 423 -21.20 -42.68 8.60
N LYS A 424 -21.03 -42.41 9.90
CA LYS A 424 -21.08 -43.41 10.97
C LYS A 424 -21.79 -42.86 12.20
N ARG A 425 -22.54 -43.72 12.90
CA ARG A 425 -23.21 -43.38 14.17
C ARG A 425 -22.80 -44.38 15.26
N GLY A 426 -22.68 -43.89 16.49
CA GLY A 426 -22.30 -44.70 17.65
C GLY A 426 -20.78 -44.89 17.80
N LYS A 427 -20.40 -45.67 18.82
CA LYS A 427 -19.00 -46.04 19.10
C LYS A 427 -18.47 -46.98 18.01
N SER A 428 -17.16 -47.00 17.76
CA SER A 428 -16.56 -48.11 16.99
C SER A 428 -16.76 -49.40 17.77
N GLU A 429 -17.33 -50.41 17.08
CA GLU A 429 -17.24 -51.81 17.50
C GLU A 429 -15.78 -52.29 17.52
#